data_AF-Q2H1L4-F1
#
_entry.id   AF-Q2H1L4-F1
#
_cell.length_a   1.000
_cell.length_b   1.000
_cell.length_c   1.000
_cell.angle_alpha   90.00
_cell.angle_beta   90.00
_cell.angle_gamma   90.00
#
_symmetry.space_group_name_H-M   'P 1'
#
loop_
_entity.id
_entity.type
_entity.pdbx_description
1 polymer ?
#
loop_
_entity_poly.entity_id
_entity_poly.type
_entity_poly.pdbx_seq_one_letter_code
_entity_poly.pdbx_strand_id
1 'polypeptide(L)'
;MGDILLFLTGQEEIDTASPPGSRKVVIATNIAETSITIDYIYYVIDPGFVKQNAYDPKLGMDSLVVTPVSQAQANQRAGRAGRTGPGKKAGASGPEESQVHDPSGDHLTLLNVYTSWKNNGFANAWCFENFIQARSMRRAKDVRDQIVKIMERHRHPIISCGRDTDKIRRSLCSGFFRNTARKDPQEGYKTLIEGTPVYLHPSSALFGKQAEWVVYHTLVLTTREYMHFTTTIEPKWLADEAPTFFKVAPTDRLSKRKQAERIQPLYNKYATEDDWRLSAQRRAGRSGGGGGTWAKSVGLSGKQ
;
A
#
# COMPACT_ATOMS: atom_id res chain seq x y z
N MET A 1 -14.03 -40.29 7.19
CA MET A 1 -13.19 -39.52 8.14
C MET A 1 -12.05 -38.99 7.31
N GLY A 2 -11.89 -37.67 7.22
CA GLY A 2 -11.01 -36.99 6.24
C GLY A 2 -11.61 -37.05 4.82
N ASP A 3 -11.66 -36.01 3.99
CA ASP A 3 -10.83 -34.81 3.90
C ASP A 3 -11.61 -33.61 3.32
N ILE A 4 -11.05 -32.42 3.52
CA ILE A 4 -11.62 -31.09 3.25
C ILE A 4 -11.03 -30.55 1.95
N LEU A 5 -11.87 -30.15 0.99
CA LEU A 5 -11.41 -29.38 -0.18
C LEU A 5 -11.73 -27.89 0.05
N LEU A 6 -10.69 -27.06 0.12
CA LEU A 6 -10.79 -25.60 0.21
C LEU A 6 -10.86 -24.98 -1.19
N PHE A 7 -11.88 -24.17 -1.46
CA PHE A 7 -11.89 -23.30 -2.64
C PHE A 7 -11.64 -21.85 -2.23
N LEU A 8 -10.56 -21.28 -2.76
CA LEU A 8 -10.36 -19.84 -2.87
C LEU A 8 -10.14 -19.55 -4.35
N THR A 9 -10.99 -18.70 -4.91
CA THR A 9 -10.95 -18.13 -6.27
C THR A 9 -11.74 -18.87 -7.36
N GLY A 10 -12.51 -18.10 -8.15
CA GLY A 10 -13.30 -18.56 -9.30
C GLY A 10 -14.79 -18.82 -8.99
N GLN A 11 -15.68 -17.95 -9.47
CA GLN A 11 -17.14 -18.19 -9.38
C GLN A 11 -17.58 -19.45 -10.16
N GLU A 12 -16.79 -19.89 -11.15
CA GLU A 12 -17.08 -21.05 -12.00
C GLU A 12 -16.87 -22.41 -11.29
N GLU A 13 -16.01 -22.49 -10.27
CA GLU A 13 -15.79 -23.74 -9.50
C GLU A 13 -16.85 -23.95 -8.41
N ILE A 14 -17.39 -22.84 -7.90
CA ILE A 14 -18.44 -22.79 -6.88
C ILE A 14 -19.74 -23.43 -7.35
N ASP A 15 -19.99 -23.59 -8.65
CA ASP A 15 -21.23 -24.18 -9.17
C ASP A 15 -21.10 -25.69 -9.48
N THR A 16 -19.91 -26.28 -9.26
CA THR A 16 -19.66 -27.69 -9.56
C THR A 16 -20.14 -28.65 -8.46
N ALA A 17 -20.67 -29.81 -8.86
CA ALA A 17 -21.01 -30.87 -7.92
C ALA A 17 -19.74 -31.52 -7.34
N SER A 18 -19.75 -31.76 -6.02
CA SER A 18 -18.69 -32.49 -5.34
C SER A 18 -18.64 -33.95 -5.81
N PRO A 19 -17.44 -34.56 -5.93
CA PRO A 19 -17.30 -35.99 -6.23
C PRO A 19 -18.12 -36.88 -5.29
N PRO A 20 -18.62 -38.04 -5.75
CA PRO A 20 -19.33 -38.99 -4.90
C PRO A 20 -18.52 -39.33 -3.64
N GLY A 21 -19.15 -39.27 -2.47
CA GLY A 21 -18.50 -39.51 -1.17
C GLY A 21 -17.83 -38.29 -0.52
N SER A 22 -17.86 -37.11 -1.15
CA SER A 22 -17.28 -35.88 -0.60
C SER A 22 -18.34 -34.80 -0.28
N ARG A 23 -18.01 -33.89 0.64
CA ARG A 23 -18.85 -32.73 1.00
C ARG A 23 -18.24 -31.44 0.42
N LYS A 24 -19.09 -30.58 -0.13
CA LYS A 24 -18.70 -29.25 -0.58
C LYS A 24 -18.58 -28.30 0.60
N VAL A 25 -17.44 -27.63 0.74
CA VAL A 25 -17.26 -26.54 1.69
C VAL A 25 -16.81 -25.31 0.90
N VAL A 26 -17.60 -24.24 0.97
CA VAL A 26 -17.26 -22.97 0.33
C VAL A 26 -16.85 -21.98 1.41
N ILE A 27 -15.63 -21.45 1.30
CA ILE A 27 -15.16 -20.34 2.12
C ILE A 27 -15.29 -19.07 1.30
N ALA A 28 -16.23 -18.21 1.68
CA ALA A 28 -16.52 -16.99 0.95
C ALA A 28 -16.41 -15.76 1.85
N THR A 29 -16.06 -14.63 1.25
CA THR A 29 -16.21 -13.31 1.86
C THR A 29 -17.68 -12.85 1.76
N ASN A 30 -17.98 -11.64 2.23
CA ASN A 30 -19.29 -10.99 2.09
C ASN A 30 -19.80 -10.86 0.63
N ILE A 31 -19.01 -11.25 -0.38
CA ILE A 31 -19.47 -11.38 -1.77
C ILE A 31 -20.63 -12.40 -1.89
N ALA A 32 -20.59 -13.50 -1.11
CA ALA A 32 -21.65 -14.50 -1.09
C ALA A 32 -22.94 -14.04 -0.37
N GLU A 33 -22.89 -12.92 0.35
CA GLU A 33 -24.04 -12.36 1.08
C GLU A 33 -25.11 -11.86 0.10
N THR A 34 -24.69 -11.10 -0.91
CA THR A 34 -25.61 -10.40 -1.83
C THR A 34 -25.51 -10.88 -3.27
N SER A 35 -24.30 -11.22 -3.74
CA SER A 35 -23.98 -11.19 -5.16
C SER A 35 -23.80 -12.56 -5.82
N ILE A 36 -23.85 -13.65 -5.04
CA ILE A 36 -23.65 -15.01 -5.55
C ILE A 36 -24.71 -15.94 -4.94
N THR A 37 -25.38 -16.71 -5.79
CA THR A 37 -26.22 -17.83 -5.37
C THR A 37 -25.40 -19.09 -5.61
N ILE A 38 -25.25 -19.91 -4.57
CA ILE A 38 -24.49 -21.16 -4.62
C ILE A 38 -25.46 -22.30 -4.39
N ASP A 39 -25.59 -23.17 -5.38
CA ASP A 39 -26.51 -24.28 -5.30
C ASP A 39 -26.01 -25.36 -4.33
N TYR A 40 -26.95 -26.11 -3.76
CA TYR A 40 -26.69 -27.22 -2.83
C TYR A 40 -25.96 -26.85 -1.52
N ILE A 41 -26.02 -25.58 -1.11
CA ILE A 41 -25.65 -25.19 0.26
C ILE A 41 -26.79 -25.59 1.20
N TYR A 42 -26.48 -26.45 2.18
CA TYR A 42 -27.42 -26.88 3.23
C TYR A 42 -27.16 -26.21 4.57
N TYR A 43 -25.91 -25.82 4.81
CA TYR A 43 -25.47 -25.23 6.07
C TYR A 43 -24.66 -23.98 5.79
N VAL A 44 -24.94 -22.92 6.54
CA VAL A 44 -24.17 -21.67 6.55
C VAL A 44 -23.57 -21.52 7.94
N ILE A 45 -22.25 -21.35 8.01
CA ILE A 45 -21.54 -21.04 9.25
C ILE A 45 -21.12 -19.57 9.15
N ASP A 46 -21.80 -18.70 9.90
CA ASP A 46 -21.49 -17.27 9.93
C ASP A 46 -20.75 -16.91 11.23
N PRO A 47 -19.49 -16.46 11.16
CA PRO A 47 -18.77 -16.01 12.34
C PRO A 47 -19.31 -14.68 12.89
N GLY A 48 -20.22 -14.00 12.19
CA GLY A 48 -20.86 -12.76 12.66
C GLY A 48 -20.01 -11.50 12.46
N PHE A 49 -18.94 -11.59 11.67
CA PHE A 49 -18.05 -10.47 11.37
C PHE A 49 -17.93 -10.21 9.87
N VAL A 50 -17.57 -8.98 9.52
CA VAL A 50 -17.29 -8.55 8.15
C VAL A 50 -16.10 -7.59 8.15
N LYS A 51 -15.28 -7.63 7.09
CA LYS A 51 -14.32 -6.56 6.82
C LYS A 51 -15.03 -5.47 6.03
N GLN A 52 -15.19 -4.30 6.63
CA GLN A 52 -15.76 -3.12 5.98
C GLN A 52 -14.67 -2.08 5.78
N ASN A 53 -14.72 -1.39 4.65
CA ASN A 53 -13.90 -0.20 4.46
C ASN A 53 -14.51 0.93 5.31
N ALA A 54 -13.71 1.49 6.22
CA ALA A 54 -14.03 2.63 7.05
C ALA A 54 -13.10 3.79 6.67
N TYR A 55 -13.68 4.92 6.28
CA TYR A 55 -12.93 6.11 5.92
C TYR A 55 -12.78 7.03 7.13
N ASP A 56 -11.54 7.37 7.50
CA ASP A 56 -11.25 8.41 8.48
C ASP A 56 -11.00 9.74 7.75
N PRO A 57 -11.94 10.72 7.81
CA PRO A 57 -11.80 11.99 7.11
C PRO A 57 -10.75 12.91 7.71
N LYS A 58 -10.33 12.69 8.97
CA LYS A 58 -9.29 13.49 9.61
C LYS A 58 -7.91 13.11 9.10
N LEU A 59 -7.71 11.82 8.84
CA LEU A 59 -6.47 11.26 8.34
C LEU A 59 -6.48 11.07 6.81
N GLY A 60 -7.64 11.20 6.18
CA GLY A 60 -7.84 10.96 4.75
C GLY A 60 -7.59 9.51 4.35
N MET A 61 -7.83 8.55 5.25
CA MET A 61 -7.41 7.16 5.09
C MET A 61 -8.57 6.19 5.02
N ASP A 62 -8.41 5.16 4.18
CA ASP A 62 -9.27 3.98 4.14
C ASP A 62 -8.68 2.89 5.06
N SER A 63 -9.50 2.29 5.91
CA SER A 63 -9.12 1.19 6.79
C SER A 63 -10.06 0.01 6.62
N LEU A 64 -9.50 -1.20 6.49
CA LEU A 64 -10.28 -2.43 6.49
C LEU A 64 -10.50 -2.91 7.93
N VAL A 65 -11.59 -2.48 8.53
CA VAL A 65 -11.92 -2.80 9.92
C VAL A 65 -12.83 -4.03 9.95
N VAL A 66 -12.52 -4.96 10.87
CA VAL A 66 -13.41 -6.08 11.18
C VAL A 66 -14.50 -5.58 12.11
N THR A 67 -15.74 -5.58 11.65
CA THR A 67 -16.91 -5.11 12.40
C THR A 67 -17.95 -6.24 12.53
N PRO A 68 -18.75 -6.26 13.62
CA PRO A 68 -19.90 -7.15 13.70
C PRO A 68 -20.88 -6.88 12.56
N VAL A 69 -21.48 -7.94 12.02
CA VAL A 69 -22.51 -7.80 10.97
C VAL A 69 -23.82 -7.29 11.55
N SER A 70 -24.56 -6.51 10.77
CA SER A 70 -25.92 -6.14 11.18
C SER A 70 -26.86 -7.36 11.13
N GLN A 71 -27.96 -7.30 11.89
CA GLN A 71 -28.97 -8.36 11.90
C GLN A 71 -29.52 -8.64 10.49
N ALA A 72 -29.68 -7.61 9.66
CA ALA A 72 -30.13 -7.77 8.28
C ALA A 72 -29.13 -8.57 7.43
N GLN A 73 -27.83 -8.35 7.62
CA GLN A 73 -26.77 -9.08 6.91
C GLN A 73 -26.67 -10.53 7.37
N ALA A 74 -26.77 -10.78 8.69
CA ALA A 74 -26.85 -12.14 9.23
C ALA A 74 -28.05 -12.92 8.65
N ASN A 75 -29.21 -12.28 8.58
CA ASN A 75 -30.41 -12.88 8.00
C ASN A 75 -30.22 -13.19 6.50
N GLN A 76 -29.57 -12.31 5.73
CA GLN A 76 -29.26 -12.55 4.32
C GLN A 76 -28.28 -13.70 4.12
N ARG A 77 -27.29 -13.85 4.99
CA ARG A 77 -26.33 -14.97 4.98
C ARG A 77 -27.02 -16.30 5.27
N ALA A 78 -27.87 -16.34 6.30
CA ALA A 78 -28.62 -17.54 6.68
C ALA A 78 -29.57 -18.02 5.56
N GLY A 79 -30.17 -17.10 4.80
CA GLY A 79 -31.09 -17.39 3.71
C GLY A 79 -30.47 -17.98 2.44
N ARG A 80 -29.17 -18.29 2.42
CA ARG A 80 -28.47 -18.83 1.23
C ARG A 80 -28.46 -20.36 1.13
N ALA A 81 -29.07 -21.08 2.08
CA ALA A 81 -29.26 -22.53 1.98
C ALA A 81 -30.55 -22.91 1.20
N GLY A 82 -30.52 -23.95 0.36
CA GLY A 82 -31.72 -24.61 -0.19
C GLY A 82 -32.19 -24.31 -1.62
N ARG A 83 -31.31 -24.22 -2.65
CA ARG A 83 -31.67 -23.99 -4.07
C ARG A 83 -31.01 -25.03 -5.03
N THR A 84 -31.69 -25.49 -6.10
CA THR A 84 -31.34 -26.67 -6.93
C THR A 84 -31.39 -26.47 -8.48
N GLY A 85 -30.48 -27.11 -9.26
CA GLY A 85 -30.59 -27.51 -10.71
C GLY A 85 -29.37 -27.19 -11.66
N PRO A 86 -28.97 -28.01 -12.68
CA PRO A 86 -27.53 -28.24 -13.03
C PRO A 86 -26.92 -27.57 -14.30
N GLY A 87 -25.57 -27.42 -14.34
CA GLY A 87 -24.75 -26.95 -15.50
C GLY A 87 -23.25 -27.34 -15.46
N LYS A 88 -22.55 -27.34 -16.62
CA LYS A 88 -21.22 -27.96 -16.93
C LYS A 88 -19.96 -27.07 -16.70
N LYS A 89 -18.77 -27.71 -16.64
CA LYS A 89 -17.45 -27.23 -16.13
C LYS A 89 -16.42 -26.70 -17.17
N ALA A 90 -15.47 -25.87 -16.70
CA ALA A 90 -14.07 -25.74 -17.16
C ALA A 90 -13.16 -25.36 -15.96
N GLY A 91 -11.89 -25.80 -15.94
CA GLY A 91 -10.99 -25.70 -14.76
C GLY A 91 -9.84 -24.70 -14.93
N ALA A 92 -9.29 -24.20 -13.81
CA ALA A 92 -8.18 -23.25 -13.79
C ALA A 92 -7.02 -23.72 -12.90
N SER A 93 -5.82 -23.74 -13.48
CA SER A 93 -4.53 -23.88 -12.79
C SER A 93 -4.04 -22.50 -12.33
N GLY A 94 -3.39 -22.47 -11.16
CA GLY A 94 -2.96 -21.22 -10.50
C GLY A 94 -1.83 -20.47 -11.24
N PRO A 95 -1.68 -19.14 -10.99
CA PRO A 95 -0.62 -18.34 -11.59
C PRO A 95 0.76 -18.55 -10.98
N GLU A 96 1.75 -18.61 -11.87
CA GLU A 96 3.12 -18.16 -11.64
C GLU A 96 3.20 -16.68 -12.07
N GLU A 97 3.59 -15.79 -11.16
CA GLU A 97 3.58 -14.34 -11.38
C GLU A 97 4.66 -13.92 -12.39
N SER A 98 4.25 -13.67 -13.63
CA SER A 98 5.01 -12.85 -14.59
C SER A 98 4.19 -11.62 -14.97
N GLN A 99 3.79 -10.82 -13.98
CA GLN A 99 3.12 -9.55 -14.26
C GLN A 99 4.13 -8.54 -14.83
N VAL A 100 3.78 -7.96 -15.98
CA VAL A 100 4.54 -6.90 -16.64
C VAL A 100 4.40 -5.62 -15.81
N HIS A 101 5.25 -5.48 -14.79
CA HIS A 101 5.30 -4.28 -13.97
C HIS A 101 6.04 -3.15 -14.69
N ASP A 102 5.43 -1.99 -14.78
CA ASP A 102 6.11 -0.78 -15.24
C ASP A 102 7.04 -0.27 -14.12
N PRO A 103 8.33 -0.01 -14.39
CA PRO A 103 9.26 0.50 -13.39
C PRO A 103 8.88 1.89 -12.86
N SER A 104 8.05 2.63 -13.58
CA SER A 104 7.61 3.97 -13.23
C SER A 104 6.43 3.97 -12.27
N GLY A 105 5.66 2.87 -12.18
CA GLY A 105 4.61 2.74 -11.18
C GLY A 105 3.38 1.91 -11.57
N ASP A 106 2.48 1.79 -10.62
CA ASP A 106 1.26 0.97 -10.70
C ASP A 106 0.26 1.52 -11.71
N HIS A 107 0.09 2.84 -11.81
CA HIS A 107 -0.85 3.44 -12.76
C HIS A 107 -0.46 3.13 -14.23
N LEU A 108 0.84 3.13 -14.52
CA LEU A 108 1.35 2.77 -15.85
C LEU A 108 1.28 1.27 -16.09
N THR A 109 1.49 0.46 -15.05
CA THR A 109 1.23 -0.98 -15.09
C THR A 109 -0.23 -1.27 -15.49
N LEU A 110 -1.20 -0.60 -14.86
CA LEU A 110 -2.62 -0.72 -15.21
C LEU A 110 -2.92 -0.29 -16.64
N LEU A 111 -2.27 0.78 -17.13
CA LEU A 111 -2.39 1.23 -18.51
C LEU A 111 -1.84 0.20 -19.50
N ASN A 112 -0.68 -0.40 -19.20
CA ASN A 112 -0.05 -1.42 -20.04
C ASN A 112 -0.92 -2.68 -20.10
N VAL A 113 -1.51 -3.09 -18.98
CA VAL A 113 -2.46 -4.21 -18.91
C VAL A 113 -3.70 -3.91 -19.76
N TYR A 114 -4.31 -2.73 -19.62
CA TYR A 114 -5.49 -2.35 -20.41
C TYR A 114 -5.19 -2.26 -21.91
N THR A 115 -4.03 -1.69 -22.27
CA THR A 115 -3.60 -1.56 -23.66
C THR A 115 -3.33 -2.93 -24.29
N SER A 116 -2.68 -3.82 -23.56
CA SER A 116 -2.43 -5.20 -24.01
C SER A 116 -3.74 -5.97 -24.20
N TRP A 117 -4.69 -5.85 -23.27
CA TRP A 117 -6.01 -6.46 -23.41
C TRP A 117 -6.79 -5.92 -24.62
N LYS A 118 -6.74 -4.60 -24.83
CA LYS A 118 -7.35 -3.95 -26.01
C LYS A 118 -6.73 -4.46 -27.32
N ASN A 119 -5.40 -4.58 -27.38
CA ASN A 119 -4.70 -5.07 -28.57
C ASN A 119 -4.99 -6.54 -28.86
N ASN A 120 -5.35 -7.33 -27.84
CA ASN A 120 -5.82 -8.71 -27.96
C ASN A 120 -7.36 -8.80 -28.14
N GLY A 121 -7.98 -7.76 -28.69
CA GLY A 121 -9.39 -7.77 -29.06
C GLY A 121 -10.36 -7.86 -27.88
N PHE A 122 -9.94 -7.44 -26.69
CA PHE A 122 -10.74 -7.55 -25.45
C PHE A 122 -11.12 -9.00 -25.07
N ALA A 123 -10.29 -9.98 -25.45
CA ALA A 123 -10.57 -11.39 -25.22
C ALA A 123 -10.59 -11.77 -23.72
N ASN A 124 -11.57 -12.59 -23.33
CA ASN A 124 -11.60 -13.20 -21.99
C ASN A 124 -10.51 -14.25 -21.82
N ALA A 125 -10.17 -14.99 -22.88
CA ALA A 125 -9.08 -15.96 -22.89
C ALA A 125 -7.74 -15.31 -22.52
N TRP A 126 -7.44 -14.14 -23.10
CA TRP A 126 -6.25 -13.37 -22.75
C TRP A 126 -6.23 -12.97 -21.27
N CYS A 127 -7.36 -12.51 -20.72
CA CYS A 127 -7.45 -12.21 -19.28
C CYS A 127 -7.18 -13.44 -18.43
N PHE A 128 -7.70 -14.61 -18.82
CA PHE A 128 -7.48 -15.86 -18.10
C PHE A 128 -6.01 -16.28 -18.14
N GLU A 129 -5.40 -16.30 -19.32
CA GLU A 129 -3.99 -16.65 -19.54
C GLU A 129 -3.02 -15.72 -18.80
N ASN A 130 -3.40 -14.45 -18.61
CA ASN A 130 -2.59 -13.45 -17.91
C ASN A 130 -3.03 -13.22 -16.45
N PHE A 131 -3.94 -14.06 -15.94
CA PHE A 131 -4.43 -14.01 -14.54
C PHE A 131 -5.04 -12.66 -14.13
N ILE A 132 -5.72 -12.03 -15.08
CA ILE A 132 -6.43 -10.77 -14.92
C ILE A 132 -7.92 -11.03 -14.78
N GLN A 133 -8.57 -10.31 -13.86
CA GLN A 133 -10.01 -10.42 -13.66
C GLN A 133 -10.79 -9.82 -14.84
N ALA A 134 -11.32 -10.67 -15.72
CA ALA A 134 -12.07 -10.25 -16.92
C ALA A 134 -13.29 -9.36 -16.60
N ARG A 135 -13.93 -9.54 -15.43
CA ARG A 135 -15.05 -8.70 -14.97
C ARG A 135 -14.60 -7.25 -14.72
N SER A 136 -13.46 -7.09 -14.06
CA SER A 136 -12.88 -5.77 -13.75
C SER A 136 -12.44 -5.04 -15.03
N MET A 137 -11.88 -5.77 -16.00
CA MET A 137 -11.50 -5.20 -17.30
C MET A 137 -12.71 -4.72 -18.12
N ARG A 138 -13.78 -5.52 -18.18
CA ARG A 138 -15.03 -5.11 -18.82
C ARG A 138 -15.61 -3.84 -18.20
N ARG A 139 -15.68 -3.79 -16.86
CA ARG A 139 -16.11 -2.59 -16.14
C ARG A 139 -15.23 -1.38 -16.45
N ALA A 140 -13.90 -1.55 -16.49
CA ALA A 140 -12.97 -0.48 -16.83
C ALA A 140 -13.20 0.05 -18.25
N LYS A 141 -13.47 -0.83 -19.23
CA LYS A 141 -13.84 -0.43 -20.59
C LYS A 141 -15.15 0.34 -20.61
N ASP A 142 -16.19 -0.14 -19.92
CA ASP A 142 -17.50 0.54 -19.91
C ASP A 142 -17.38 1.95 -19.32
N VAL A 143 -16.64 2.12 -18.20
CA VAL A 143 -16.37 3.43 -17.60
C VAL A 143 -15.58 4.33 -18.55
N ARG A 144 -14.54 3.80 -19.20
CA ARG A 144 -13.77 4.56 -20.19
C ARG A 144 -14.65 5.04 -21.35
N ASP A 145 -15.48 4.17 -21.90
CA ASP A 145 -16.36 4.49 -23.02
C ASP A 145 -17.42 5.54 -22.62
N GLN A 146 -17.89 5.51 -21.38
CA GLN A 146 -18.74 6.58 -20.83
C GLN A 146 -18.02 7.92 -20.75
N ILE A 147 -16.78 7.94 -20.25
CA ILE A 147 -15.98 9.17 -20.15
C ILE A 147 -15.71 9.74 -21.56
N VAL A 148 -15.37 8.88 -22.53
CA VAL A 148 -15.16 9.29 -23.93
C VAL A 148 -16.41 9.95 -24.51
N LYS A 149 -17.59 9.34 -24.32
CA LYS A 149 -18.87 9.93 -24.77
C LYS A 149 -19.15 11.30 -24.15
N ILE A 150 -18.80 11.48 -22.88
CA ILE A 150 -18.95 12.78 -22.18
C ILE A 150 -18.00 13.80 -22.79
N MET A 151 -16.73 13.45 -23.01
CA MET A 151 -15.74 14.35 -23.63
C MET A 151 -16.18 14.78 -25.03
N GLU A 152 -16.66 13.84 -25.85
CA GLU A 152 -17.19 14.12 -27.19
C GLU A 152 -18.40 15.07 -27.14
N ARG A 153 -19.35 14.81 -26.22
CA ARG A 153 -20.53 15.67 -26.02
C ARG A 153 -20.15 17.11 -25.67
N HIS A 154 -19.14 17.29 -24.82
CA HIS A 154 -18.64 18.61 -24.41
C HIS A 154 -17.56 19.18 -25.34
N ARG A 155 -17.30 18.53 -26.48
CA ARG A 155 -16.32 18.97 -27.49
C ARG A 155 -14.90 19.12 -26.92
N HIS A 156 -14.55 18.29 -25.94
CA HIS A 156 -13.18 18.20 -25.46
C HIS A 156 -12.36 17.31 -26.40
N PRO A 157 -11.21 17.77 -26.91
CA PRO A 157 -10.37 16.98 -27.79
C PRO A 157 -9.75 15.81 -27.03
N ILE A 158 -9.87 14.60 -27.58
CA ILE A 158 -9.29 13.39 -27.02
C ILE A 158 -7.94 13.14 -27.72
N ILE A 159 -6.85 13.48 -27.04
CA ILE A 159 -5.48 13.39 -27.57
C ILE A 159 -4.70 12.37 -26.76
N SER A 160 -3.98 11.47 -27.45
CA SER A 160 -3.06 10.54 -26.80
C SER A 160 -1.69 11.18 -26.57
N CYS A 161 -1.08 10.91 -25.42
CA CYS A 161 0.32 11.27 -25.15
C CYS A 161 1.33 10.34 -25.85
N GLY A 162 0.88 9.29 -26.54
CA GLY A 162 1.77 8.32 -27.20
C GLY A 162 2.68 7.63 -26.19
N ARG A 163 4.00 7.64 -26.45
CA ARG A 163 5.02 7.03 -25.58
C ARG A 163 5.53 7.95 -24.48
N ASP A 164 5.07 9.20 -24.46
CA ASP A 164 5.48 10.19 -23.46
C ASP A 164 4.68 9.96 -22.16
N THR A 165 5.18 9.04 -21.33
CA THR A 165 4.54 8.66 -20.06
C THR A 165 4.67 9.75 -19.00
N ASP A 166 5.55 10.73 -19.17
CA ASP A 166 5.71 11.86 -18.25
C ASP A 166 4.45 12.71 -18.22
N LYS A 167 3.77 12.91 -19.36
CA LYS A 167 2.49 13.62 -19.42
C LYS A 167 1.42 12.95 -18.56
N ILE A 168 1.39 11.61 -18.52
CA ILE A 168 0.46 10.86 -17.67
C ILE A 168 0.82 11.09 -16.20
N ARG A 169 2.11 10.97 -15.85
CA ARG A 169 2.57 11.15 -14.47
C ARG A 169 2.37 12.58 -13.97
N ARG A 170 2.59 13.59 -14.81
CA ARG A 170 2.26 15.00 -14.53
C ARG A 170 0.77 15.22 -14.33
N SER A 171 -0.09 14.62 -15.16
CA SER A 171 -1.54 14.67 -14.96
C SER A 171 -1.99 13.99 -13.66
N LEU A 172 -1.34 12.90 -13.25
CA LEU A 172 -1.58 12.30 -11.94
C LEU A 172 -1.12 13.23 -10.82
N CYS A 173 0.03 13.87 -10.99
CA CYS A 173 0.57 14.85 -10.05
C CYS A 173 -0.40 16.03 -9.86
N SER A 174 -1.00 16.57 -10.92
CA SER A 174 -1.94 17.69 -10.82
C SER A 174 -3.27 17.32 -10.14
N GLY A 175 -3.74 16.08 -10.29
CA GLY A 175 -4.93 15.57 -9.59
C GLY A 175 -4.67 15.14 -8.14
N PHE A 176 -3.54 14.49 -7.89
CA PHE A 176 -3.19 13.83 -6.63
C PHE A 176 -2.04 14.53 -5.88
N PHE A 177 -1.82 15.83 -6.11
CA PHE A 177 -0.72 16.59 -5.49
C PHE A 177 -0.72 16.52 -3.95
N ARG A 178 -1.90 16.33 -3.34
CA ARG A 178 -2.03 16.13 -1.89
C ARG A 178 -1.58 14.75 -1.42
N ASN A 179 -1.72 13.75 -2.28
CA ASN A 179 -1.39 12.37 -2.00
C ASN A 179 0.05 12.07 -2.44
N THR A 180 0.98 12.82 -1.87
CA THR A 180 2.40 12.79 -2.23
C THR A 180 3.22 12.40 -1.03
N ALA A 181 4.23 11.56 -1.26
CA ALA A 181 5.15 11.10 -0.23
C ALA A 181 6.58 11.12 -0.74
N ARG A 182 7.51 11.33 0.21
CA ARG A 182 8.95 11.30 -0.02
C ARG A 182 9.58 10.22 0.83
N LYS A 183 10.55 9.51 0.26
CA LYS A 183 11.36 8.54 0.98
C LYS A 183 12.04 9.18 2.19
N ASP A 184 11.88 8.57 3.35
CA ASP A 184 12.55 9.02 4.57
C ASP A 184 13.99 8.46 4.61
N PRO A 185 14.98 9.23 5.11
CA PRO A 185 16.35 8.73 5.25
C PRO A 185 16.51 7.57 6.23
N GLN A 186 15.61 7.43 7.20
CA GLN A 186 15.67 6.37 8.22
C GLN A 186 14.91 5.13 7.77
N GLU A 187 13.58 5.25 7.62
CA GLU A 187 12.72 4.12 7.25
C GLU A 187 11.46 4.58 6.52
N GLY A 188 11.10 3.87 5.46
CA GLY A 188 9.84 4.07 4.74
C GLY A 188 9.75 5.40 4.00
N TYR A 189 8.57 6.00 4.02
CA TYR A 189 8.23 7.26 3.37
C TYR A 189 7.49 8.16 4.37
N LYS A 190 7.45 9.46 4.08
CA LYS A 190 6.62 10.43 4.80
C LYS A 190 5.74 11.19 3.82
N THR A 191 4.48 11.38 4.18
CA THR A 191 3.57 12.24 3.41
C THR A 191 4.08 13.69 3.42
N LEU A 192 3.90 14.42 2.33
CA LEU A 192 4.39 15.80 2.22
C LEU A 192 3.56 16.79 3.04
N ILE A 193 2.28 16.50 3.25
CA ILE A 193 1.36 17.38 3.98
C ILE A 193 1.54 17.25 5.48
N GLU A 194 1.37 16.03 6.01
CA GLU A 194 1.29 15.80 7.44
C GLU A 194 2.60 15.26 8.03
N GLY A 195 3.50 14.74 7.19
CA GLY A 195 4.71 14.07 7.64
C GLY A 195 4.46 12.67 8.21
N THR A 196 3.27 12.12 7.99
CA THR A 196 2.84 10.81 8.49
C THR A 196 3.71 9.70 7.88
N PRO A 197 4.24 8.77 8.70
CA PRO A 197 5.07 7.68 8.21
C PRO A 197 4.23 6.64 7.47
N VAL A 198 4.54 6.43 6.19
CA VAL A 198 3.82 5.53 5.28
C VAL A 198 4.79 4.60 4.55
N TYR A 199 4.27 3.47 4.06
CA TYR A 199 5.07 2.41 3.43
C TYR A 199 4.51 2.07 2.06
N LEU A 200 5.36 1.56 1.15
CA LEU A 200 4.87 1.00 -0.11
C LEU A 200 4.11 -0.31 0.18
N HIS A 201 2.92 -0.46 -0.39
CA HIS A 201 2.18 -1.72 -0.29
C HIS A 201 2.97 -2.85 -1.00
N PRO A 202 3.00 -4.08 -0.46
CA PRO A 202 3.76 -5.19 -1.05
C PRO A 202 3.38 -5.55 -2.48
N SER A 203 2.13 -5.27 -2.89
CA SER A 203 1.65 -5.52 -4.26
C SER A 203 2.03 -4.44 -5.27
N SER A 204 2.74 -3.39 -4.85
CA SER A 204 3.16 -2.29 -5.73
C SER A 204 4.32 -2.74 -6.63
N ALA A 205 4.28 -2.33 -7.89
CA ALA A 205 5.39 -2.43 -8.83
C ALA A 205 6.65 -1.67 -8.38
N LEU A 206 6.52 -0.74 -7.42
CA LEU A 206 7.61 0.00 -6.82
C LEU A 206 8.14 -0.63 -5.53
N PHE A 207 7.53 -1.72 -5.05
CA PHE A 207 8.02 -2.42 -3.86
C PHE A 207 9.46 -2.90 -4.08
N GLY A 208 10.35 -2.61 -3.13
CA GLY A 208 11.78 -2.89 -3.23
C GLY A 208 12.59 -1.98 -4.17
N LYS A 209 11.96 -1.05 -4.90
CA LYS A 209 12.65 -0.10 -5.79
C LYS A 209 13.04 1.19 -5.05
N GLN A 210 14.09 1.85 -5.53
CA GLN A 210 14.54 3.14 -4.99
C GLN A 210 13.78 4.32 -5.62
N ALA A 211 12.49 4.45 -5.31
CA ALA A 211 11.73 5.65 -5.63
C ALA A 211 11.92 6.70 -4.52
N GLU A 212 12.42 7.90 -4.85
CA GLU A 212 12.57 8.95 -3.82
C GLU A 212 11.25 9.73 -3.61
N TRP A 213 10.53 10.01 -4.69
CA TRP A 213 9.30 10.80 -4.68
C TRP A 213 8.19 10.05 -5.38
N VAL A 214 7.05 9.92 -4.70
CA VAL A 214 5.90 9.17 -5.21
C VAL A 214 4.60 9.92 -5.00
N VAL A 215 3.68 9.70 -5.94
CA VAL A 215 2.24 9.96 -5.78
C VAL A 215 1.56 8.62 -5.52
N TYR A 216 0.56 8.62 -4.64
CA TYR A 216 -0.26 7.45 -4.34
C TYR A 216 -1.74 7.75 -4.54
N HIS A 217 -2.54 6.72 -4.83
CA HIS A 217 -3.98 6.89 -5.01
C HIS A 217 -4.72 6.95 -3.67
N THR A 218 -4.48 5.96 -2.80
CA THR A 218 -5.10 5.88 -1.47
C THR A 218 -4.11 5.36 -0.44
N LEU A 219 -4.40 5.64 0.84
CA LEU A 219 -3.74 5.05 1.99
C LEU A 219 -4.64 3.96 2.55
N VAL A 220 -4.06 2.78 2.75
CA VAL A 220 -4.72 1.63 3.36
C VAL A 220 -4.09 1.37 4.72
N LEU A 221 -4.87 1.59 5.78
CA LEU A 221 -4.44 1.28 7.14
C LEU A 221 -4.66 -0.21 7.43
N THR A 222 -3.58 -0.88 7.83
CA THR A 222 -3.62 -2.26 8.36
C THR A 222 -2.80 -2.34 9.65
N THR A 223 -1.66 -3.02 9.66
CA THR A 223 -0.67 -2.97 10.74
C THR A 223 0.23 -1.74 10.64
N ARG A 224 0.43 -1.25 9.42
CA ARG A 224 1.10 0.01 9.07
C ARG A 224 0.23 0.70 8.02
N GLU A 225 0.49 1.98 7.80
CA GLU A 225 -0.13 2.75 6.73
C GLU A 225 0.58 2.45 5.41
N TYR A 226 -0.15 1.83 4.48
CA TYR A 226 0.39 1.46 3.18
C TYR A 226 -0.19 2.33 2.07
N MET A 227 0.69 2.88 1.24
CA MET A 227 0.34 3.55 0.00
C MET A 227 -0.04 2.52 -1.06
N HIS A 228 -1.24 2.66 -1.61
CA HIS A 228 -1.76 1.80 -2.66
C HIS A 228 -1.85 2.57 -3.99
N PHE A 229 -1.52 1.88 -5.10
CA PHE A 229 -1.36 2.44 -6.45
C PHE A 229 -0.39 3.65 -6.47
N THR A 230 0.89 3.34 -6.50
CA THR A 230 2.00 4.28 -6.38
C THR A 230 2.70 4.54 -7.71
N THR A 231 3.16 5.76 -7.93
CA THR A 231 3.87 6.14 -9.17
C THR A 231 4.95 7.16 -8.86
N THR A 232 6.11 6.98 -9.50
CA THR A 232 7.26 7.87 -9.31
C THR A 232 7.01 9.22 -9.97
N ILE A 233 7.42 10.29 -9.28
CA ILE A 233 7.27 11.67 -9.78
C ILE A 233 8.56 12.45 -9.61
N GLU A 234 8.74 13.50 -10.43
CA GLU A 234 9.80 14.48 -10.20
C GLU A 234 9.28 15.61 -9.30
N PRO A 235 10.04 16.04 -8.28
CA PRO A 235 9.58 17.03 -7.31
C PRO A 235 9.26 18.39 -7.92
N LYS A 236 9.91 18.76 -9.03
CA LYS A 236 9.61 20.02 -9.75
C LYS A 236 8.18 20.06 -10.28
N TRP A 237 7.61 18.91 -10.67
CA TRP A 237 6.24 18.84 -11.18
C TRP A 237 5.22 19.28 -10.12
N LEU A 238 5.50 19.08 -8.83
CA LEU A 238 4.61 19.54 -7.77
C LEU A 238 4.51 21.07 -7.71
N ALA A 239 5.63 21.76 -7.90
CA ALA A 239 5.66 23.21 -7.95
C ALA A 239 5.03 23.77 -9.24
N ASP A 240 5.22 23.06 -10.36
CA ASP A 240 4.65 23.45 -11.66
C ASP A 240 3.11 23.26 -11.69
N GLU A 241 2.64 22.10 -11.24
CA GLU A 241 1.22 21.70 -11.34
C GLU A 241 0.36 22.24 -10.17
N ALA A 242 0.96 22.49 -9.00
CA ALA A 242 0.26 23.01 -7.83
C ALA A 242 1.01 24.21 -7.18
N PRO A 243 1.22 25.32 -7.91
CA PRO A 243 2.04 26.47 -7.46
C PRO A 243 1.45 27.23 -6.27
N THR A 244 0.14 27.11 -6.05
CA THR A 244 -0.54 27.68 -4.89
C THR A 244 -0.23 26.92 -3.60
N PHE A 245 0.11 25.63 -3.71
CA PHE A 245 0.37 24.75 -2.57
C PHE A 245 1.87 24.54 -2.35
N PHE A 246 2.63 24.28 -3.41
CA PHE A 246 4.07 24.03 -3.34
C PHE A 246 4.88 25.22 -3.87
N LYS A 247 5.97 25.52 -3.17
CA LYS A 247 6.95 26.55 -3.59
C LYS A 247 8.34 25.98 -3.54
N VAL A 248 9.14 26.31 -4.54
CA VAL A 248 10.56 25.95 -4.56
C VAL A 248 11.29 26.77 -3.50
N ALA A 249 11.97 26.09 -2.59
CA ALA A 249 12.76 26.77 -1.58
C ALA A 249 13.97 27.46 -2.22
N PRO A 250 14.29 28.71 -1.84
CA PRO A 250 15.46 29.41 -2.37
C PRO A 250 16.75 28.68 -1.96
N THR A 251 17.69 28.53 -2.90
CA THR A 251 18.96 27.80 -2.70
C THR A 251 19.93 28.53 -1.77
N ASP A 252 19.74 29.84 -1.61
CA ASP A 252 20.63 30.74 -0.86
C ASP A 252 20.54 30.56 0.67
N ARG A 253 19.48 29.91 1.18
CA ARG A 253 19.28 29.73 2.63
C ARG A 253 18.87 28.32 2.97
N LEU A 254 19.50 27.72 3.98
CA LEU A 254 19.04 26.45 4.54
C LEU A 254 17.61 26.61 5.09
N SER A 255 16.75 25.64 4.77
CA SER A 255 15.40 25.60 5.35
C SER A 255 15.48 25.40 6.86
N LYS A 256 14.48 25.92 7.60
CA LYS A 256 14.37 25.74 9.06
C LYS A 256 14.46 24.26 9.46
N ARG A 257 13.88 23.37 8.65
CA ARG A 257 13.98 21.92 8.83
C ARG A 257 15.42 21.43 8.70
N LYS A 258 16.13 21.80 7.64
CA LYS A 258 17.53 21.39 7.41
C LYS A 258 18.48 21.96 8.48
N GLN A 259 18.17 23.13 9.04
CA GLN A 259 18.90 23.69 10.20
C GLN A 259 18.65 22.91 11.50
N ALA A 260 17.47 22.29 11.65
CA ALA A 260 17.10 21.51 12.83
C ALA A 260 17.55 20.03 12.76
N GLU A 261 18.02 19.56 11.61
CA GLU A 261 18.56 18.21 11.45
C GLU A 261 19.88 18.07 12.25
N ARG A 262 19.91 17.14 13.20
CA ARG A 262 21.10 16.84 14.02
C ARG A 262 21.73 15.56 13.50
N ILE A 263 22.98 15.66 13.03
CA ILE A 263 23.77 14.47 12.69
C ILE A 263 24.14 13.73 13.97
N GLN A 264 23.94 12.41 13.98
CA GLN A 264 24.47 11.51 14.98
C GLN A 264 25.58 10.66 14.34
N PRO A 265 26.62 10.30 15.08
CA PRO A 265 27.64 9.39 14.57
C PRO A 265 27.04 8.01 14.29
N LEU A 266 27.67 7.28 13.37
CA LEU A 266 27.31 5.90 13.07
C LEU A 266 27.41 5.04 14.33
N TYR A 267 26.44 4.13 14.50
CA TYR A 267 26.42 3.19 15.63
C TYR A 267 27.70 2.34 15.66
N ASN A 268 28.36 2.31 16.82
CA ASN A 268 29.52 1.46 17.07
C ASN A 268 29.20 0.54 18.25
N LYS A 269 29.18 -0.78 18.01
CA LYS A 269 28.86 -1.81 19.02
C LYS A 269 29.78 -1.77 20.25
N TYR A 270 30.98 -1.21 20.12
CA TYR A 270 31.99 -1.16 21.18
C TYR A 270 32.03 0.16 21.94
N ALA A 271 31.27 1.17 21.53
CA ALA A 271 31.20 2.47 22.19
C ALA A 271 29.80 2.65 22.81
N THR A 272 29.71 3.29 23.97
CA THR A 272 28.40 3.70 24.49
C THR A 272 27.90 4.92 23.72
N GLU A 273 26.58 5.06 23.60
CA GLU A 273 25.88 5.96 22.67
C GLU A 273 26.35 7.43 22.72
N ASP A 274 26.87 7.88 23.86
CA ASP A 274 27.27 9.26 24.12
C ASP A 274 28.78 9.46 24.37
N ASP A 275 29.62 8.41 24.29
CA ASP A 275 31.06 8.50 24.61
C ASP A 275 31.83 9.48 23.72
N TRP A 276 31.35 9.67 22.49
CA TRP A 276 31.91 10.63 21.54
C TRP A 276 31.63 12.08 21.91
N ARG A 277 30.69 12.35 22.83
CA ARG A 277 30.37 13.70 23.27
C ARG A 277 31.44 14.19 24.24
N LEU A 278 32.04 15.35 23.96
CA LEU A 278 32.96 16.04 24.86
C LEU A 278 32.39 16.23 26.29
N SER A 279 31.06 16.35 26.42
CA SER A 279 30.37 16.43 27.70
C SER A 279 30.40 15.13 28.52
N ALA A 280 30.41 13.97 27.86
CA ALA A 280 30.52 12.67 28.51
C ALA A 280 31.94 12.45 29.06
N GLN A 281 32.96 12.81 28.28
CA GLN A 281 34.37 12.74 28.69
C GLN A 281 34.68 13.64 29.90
N ARG A 282 34.03 14.81 30.01
CA ARG A 282 34.17 15.71 31.17
C ARG A 282 33.63 15.13 32.48
N ARG A 283 32.67 14.19 32.45
CA ARG A 283 32.12 13.56 33.67
C ARG A 283 33.08 12.52 34.26
N ALA A 284 33.83 11.79 33.42
CA ALA A 284 34.79 10.78 33.88
C ALA A 284 35.94 11.40 34.71
N GLY A 285 36.34 12.64 34.41
CA GLY A 285 37.41 13.34 35.14
C GLY A 285 37.03 13.88 36.53
N ARG A 286 35.75 13.79 36.94
CA ARG A 286 35.26 14.41 38.19
C ARG A 286 35.00 13.42 39.33
N SER A 287 35.29 12.14 39.12
CA SER A 287 35.10 11.05 40.09
C SER A 287 36.39 10.60 40.82
N GLY A 288 37.45 11.41 40.80
CA GLY A 288 38.76 11.09 41.39
C GLY A 288 39.11 11.86 42.67
N GLY A 289 38.14 12.21 43.51
CA GLY A 289 38.37 12.90 44.79
C GLY A 289 38.43 11.90 45.96
N GLY A 290 39.46 11.06 45.99
CA GLY A 290 39.70 10.12 47.09
C GLY A 290 40.02 10.86 48.39
N GLY A 291 39.21 10.60 49.43
CA GLY A 291 39.52 10.98 50.80
C GLY A 291 40.76 10.23 51.29
N GLY A 292 41.90 10.91 51.32
CA GLY A 292 43.14 10.46 51.92
C GLY A 292 43.47 11.33 53.13
N THR A 293 43.45 10.70 54.31
CA THR A 293 43.81 11.25 55.61
C THR A 293 45.24 11.83 55.62
N TRP A 294 45.39 13.09 56.03
CA TRP A 294 46.71 13.69 56.27
C TRP A 294 47.27 13.25 57.62
N ALA A 295 48.26 12.37 57.61
CA ALA A 295 49.14 12.13 58.75
C ALA A 295 50.13 13.29 58.88
N LYS A 296 50.21 13.89 60.06
CA LYS A 296 51.27 14.84 60.43
C LYS A 296 52.60 14.07 60.56
N SER A 297 53.60 14.42 59.75
CA SER A 297 55.00 14.14 60.06
C SER A 297 55.78 15.45 60.10
N VAL A 298 56.36 15.70 61.26
CA VAL A 298 57.31 16.77 61.56
C VAL A 298 58.69 16.30 61.12
N GLY A 299 59.46 17.14 60.44
CA GLY A 299 60.85 16.83 60.08
C GLY A 299 61.56 18.04 59.49
N LEU A 300 62.52 18.57 60.24
CA LEU A 300 63.23 19.83 60.08
C LEU A 300 64.18 19.91 58.88
N SER A 301 64.44 21.16 58.47
CA SER A 301 65.48 21.64 57.56
C SER A 301 66.89 21.13 57.90
N GLY A 302 67.72 20.85 56.88
CA GLY A 302 69.19 20.87 57.03
C GLY A 302 69.68 22.31 57.33
N LYS A 303 70.90 22.59 57.79
CA LYS A 303 72.18 21.87 57.77
C LYS A 303 73.08 22.44 58.87
N GLN A 304 73.74 21.58 59.64
CA GLN A 304 75.19 21.50 59.88
C GLN A 304 75.47 20.42 60.92
#